data_AF-A0A967V289-F1
#
_entry.id   AF-A0A967V289-F1
#
_cell.length_a   1.000
_cell.length_b   1.000
_cell.length_c   1.000
_cell.angle_alpha   90.00
_cell.angle_beta   90.00
_cell.angle_gamma   90.00
#
_symmetry.space_group_name_H-M   'P 1'
#
loop_
_entity.id
_entity.type
_entity.pdbx_description
1 polymer ?
#
loop_
_entity_poly.entity_id
_entity_poly.type
_entity_poly.pdbx_seq_one_letter_code
_entity_poly.pdbx_strand_id
1 'polypeptide(L)' 'DIACLPIGDNFTMGPEDAVRAVEMIEPDVVIPMHYNTFDVIEQDPHRFAEMVGDRARVVVLEPGGS' A
#
# COMPACT_ATOMS: atom_id res chain seq x y z
N ASP A 1 4.63 -14.26 -3.19
CA ASP A 1 5.42 -13.48 -4.18
C ASP A 1 5.24 -11.97 -4.06
N ILE A 2 4.35 -11.25 -4.75
CA ILE A 2 4.18 -9.79 -4.54
C ILE A 2 2.73 -9.37 -4.83
N ALA A 3 2.14 -8.52 -3.99
CA ALA A 3 0.88 -7.83 -4.26
C ALA A 3 1.07 -6.31 -4.32
N CYS A 4 0.57 -5.66 -5.37
CA CYS A 4 0.56 -4.21 -5.48
C CYS A 4 -0.84 -3.70 -5.11
N LEU A 5 -0.96 -2.92 -4.04
CA LEU A 5 -2.26 -2.48 -3.51
C LEU A 5 -2.40 -0.97 -3.60
N PRO A 6 -3.52 -0.45 -4.13
CA PRO A 6 -3.77 0.98 -4.12
C PRO A 6 -4.04 1.45 -2.68
N ILE A 7 -3.42 2.56 -2.29
CA ILE A 7 -3.64 3.18 -0.96
C ILE A 7 -4.18 4.61 -1.04
N GLY A 8 -4.44 5.13 -2.24
CA GLY A 8 -4.74 6.54 -2.48
C GLY A 8 -6.05 7.09 -1.90
N ASP A 9 -6.95 6.23 -1.44
CA ASP A 9 -8.32 6.63 -1.04
C ASP A 9 -9.06 7.35 -2.20
N ASN A 10 -10.21 7.98 -1.94
CA ASN A 10 -11.10 8.74 -2.83
C ASN A 10 -11.67 7.98 -4.04
N PHE A 11 -10.81 7.37 -4.87
CA PHE A 11 -11.16 6.59 -6.06
C PHE A 11 -10.83 5.10 -5.92
N THR A 12 -9.96 4.75 -4.97
CA THR A 12 -9.54 3.37 -4.67
C THR A 12 -9.60 3.11 -3.16
N MET A 13 -9.14 1.94 -2.72
CA MET A 13 -8.94 1.69 -1.28
C MET A 13 -8.01 2.74 -0.66
N GLY A 14 -8.32 3.15 0.57
CA GLY A 14 -7.39 3.85 1.46
C GLY A 14 -6.47 2.88 2.20
N PRO A 15 -5.53 3.38 3.03
CA PRO A 15 -4.57 2.55 3.76
C PRO A 15 -5.22 1.50 4.66
N GLU A 16 -6.31 1.83 5.35
CA GLU A 16 -7.03 0.93 6.26
C GLU A 16 -7.66 -0.26 5.52
N ASP A 17 -8.30 0.00 4.38
CA ASP A 17 -8.90 -1.05 3.56
C ASP A 17 -7.83 -1.89 2.87
N ALA A 18 -6.71 -1.28 2.47
CA ALA A 18 -5.56 -2.01 1.94
C ALA A 18 -4.94 -2.96 2.97
N VAL A 19 -4.90 -2.61 4.26
CA VAL A 19 -4.47 -3.54 5.33
C VAL A 19 -5.42 -4.73 5.44
N ARG A 20 -6.73 -4.52 5.35
CA ARG A 20 -7.71 -5.63 5.30
C ARG A 20 -7.50 -6.50 4.06
N ALA A 21 -7.15 -5.91 2.92
CA ALA A 21 -6.82 -6.67 1.73
C ALA A 21 -5.53 -7.51 1.92
N VAL A 22 -4.52 -7.00 2.64
CA VAL A 22 -3.34 -7.77 3.03
C VAL A 22 -3.73 -8.98 3.87
N GLU A 23 -4.63 -8.81 4.85
CA GLU A 23 -5.14 -9.93 5.68
C GLU A 23 -5.91 -10.98 4.87
N MET A 24 -6.55 -10.61 3.77
CA MET A 24 -7.31 -11.54 2.91
C MET A 24 -6.43 -12.25 1.87
N ILE A 25 -5.43 -11.55 1.35
CA ILE A 25 -4.56 -12.05 0.26
C ILE A 25 -3.38 -12.85 0.82
N GLU A 26 -2.92 -12.51 2.03
CA GLU A 26 -1.73 -13.09 2.69
C GLU A 26 -0.47 -13.10 1.80
N PRO A 27 -0.04 -11.96 1.22
CA PRO A 27 1.13 -11.91 0.35
C PRO A 27 2.45 -11.86 1.15
N ASP A 28 3.53 -12.44 0.60
CA ASP A 28 4.87 -12.31 1.20
C ASP A 28 5.38 -10.86 1.20
N VAL A 29 5.10 -10.14 0.11
CA VAL A 29 5.51 -8.74 -0.10
C VAL A 29 4.34 -7.92 -0.59
N VAL A 30 4.17 -6.72 -0.04
CA VAL A 30 3.22 -5.72 -0.53
C VAL A 30 3.94 -4.45 -0.99
N ILE A 31 3.50 -3.90 -2.11
CA ILE A 31 3.98 -2.62 -2.64
C ILE A 31 2.78 -1.65 -2.68
N PRO A 32 2.78 -0.58 -1.87
CA PRO A 32 1.74 0.44 -1.98
C PRO A 32 1.86 1.15 -3.34
N MET A 33 0.73 1.39 -4.00
CA MET A 33 0.66 2.10 -5.27
C MET A 33 -0.55 3.04 -5.32
N HIS A 34 -0.70 3.78 -6.43
CA HIS A 34 -1.83 4.67 -6.67
C HIS A 34 -2.05 5.71 -5.55
N TYR A 35 -0.96 6.37 -5.12
CA TYR A 35 -0.96 7.45 -4.12
C TYR A 35 0.00 8.56 -4.56
N ASN A 36 -0.13 9.76 -4.00
CA ASN A 36 0.74 10.93 -4.25
C ASN A 36 0.84 11.42 -5.70
N THR A 37 0.07 10.87 -6.64
CA THR A 37 0.00 11.38 -8.03
C THR A 37 -0.75 12.71 -8.10
N PHE A 38 -1.75 12.91 -7.23
CA PHE A 38 -2.56 14.13 -7.11
C PHE A 38 -2.82 14.44 -5.64
N ASP A 39 -3.02 15.72 -5.29
CA ASP A 39 -3.27 16.16 -3.90
C ASP A 39 -4.44 15.41 -3.23
N VAL A 40 -5.46 15.04 -4.01
CA VAL A 40 -6.64 14.32 -3.49
C VAL A 40 -6.34 12.87 -3.12
N ILE A 41 -5.19 12.32 -3.50
CA ILE A 41 -4.75 10.96 -3.14
C ILE A 41 -3.41 11.00 -2.39
N GLU A 42 -3.12 12.10 -1.69
CA GLU A 42 -1.92 12.22 -0.86
C GLU A 42 -1.98 11.26 0.33
N GLN A 43 -0.98 10.40 0.47
CA GLN A 43 -0.89 9.37 1.50
C GLN A 43 0.56 9.14 1.93
N ASP A 44 0.73 8.67 3.17
CA ASP A 44 2.03 8.28 3.71
C ASP A 44 2.24 6.75 3.58
N PRO A 45 3.09 6.29 2.65
CA PRO A 45 3.35 4.87 2.46
C PRO A 45 4.13 4.23 3.63
N HIS A 46 4.84 5.01 4.44
CA HIS A 46 5.53 4.51 5.63
C HIS A 46 4.56 4.26 6.77
N ARG A 47 3.57 5.14 6.94
CA ARG A 47 2.46 4.87 7.86
C ARG A 47 1.68 3.62 7.46
N PHE A 48 1.43 3.43 6.16
CA PHE A 48 0.85 2.17 5.68
C PHE A 48 1.71 0.95 6.04
N ALA A 49 3.04 1.05 5.91
CA ALA A 49 3.95 -0.02 6.32
C ALA A 49 3.85 -0.35 7.83
N GLU A 50 3.76 0.68 8.69
CA GLU A 50 3.52 0.50 10.12
C GLU A 50 2.18 -0.19 10.40
N MET A 51 1.13 0.17 9.66
CA MET A 51 -0.19 -0.43 9.82
C MET A 51 -0.23 -1.90 9.39
N VAL A 52 0.52 -2.28 8.35
CA VAL A 52 0.65 -3.68 7.88
C VAL A 52 1.41 -4.52 8.90
N GLY A 53 2.44 -3.97 9.54
CA GLY A 53 3.22 -4.65 10.57
C GLY A 53 3.75 -6.00 10.10
N ASP A 54 3.53 -7.04 10.90
CA ASP A 54 4.12 -8.37 10.72
C ASP A 54 3.40 -9.22 9.66
N ARG A 55 2.28 -8.72 9.10
CA ARG A 55 1.41 -9.49 8.19
C ARG A 55 2.04 -9.74 6.83
N ALA A 56 2.86 -8.81 6.34
CA ALA A 56 3.56 -8.89 5.07
C ALA A 56 4.76 -7.94 5.06
N ARG A 57 5.80 -8.23 4.27
CA ARG A 57 6.90 -7.29 4.06
C ARG A 57 6.43 -6.14 3.17
N VAL A 58 6.49 -4.90 3.66
CA VAL A 58 6.18 -3.73 2.82
C VAL A 58 7.43 -3.20 2.15
N VAL A 59 7.36 -3.00 0.83
CA VAL A 59 8.41 -2.37 0.04
C VAL A 59 7.84 -1.11 -0.61
N VAL A 60 8.26 0.06 -0.11
CA VAL A 60 7.93 1.34 -0.73
C VAL A 60 8.87 1.55 -1.91
N LEU A 61 8.32 1.51 -3.12
CA LEU A 61 9.06 1.77 -4.35
C LEU A 61 8.72 3.15 -4.90
N GLU A 62 9.76 3.91 -5.19
CA GLU A 62 9.64 5.13 -5.99
C GLU A 62 9.39 4.78 -7.46
N PRO A 63 8.70 5.65 -8.23
CA PRO A 63 8.50 5.44 -9.67
C PRO A 63 9.82 5.20 -10.41
N GLY A 64 9.92 4.06 -11.09
CA GLY A 64 11.14 3.64 -11.81
C GLY A 64 12.16 2.85 -10.97
N GLY A 65 11.89 2.64 -9.68
CA GLY A 65 12.61 1.68 -8.85
C GLY A 65 12.33 0.23 -9.24
N SER A 66 13.20 -0.69 -8.81
CA SER A 66 13.12 -2.14 -9.05
C SER A 66 13.47 -2.94 -7.82
#